data_AF-A0A1H8UCM9-F1
#
_entry.id   AF-A0A1H8UCM9-F1
#
_cell.length_a   1.000
_cell.length_b   1.000
_cell.length_c   1.000
_cell.angle_alpha   90.00
_cell.angle_beta   90.00
_cell.angle_gamma   90.00
#
_symmetry.space_group_name_H-M   'P 1'
#
loop_
_entity.id
_entity.type
_entity.pdbx_description
1 polymer ?
#
loop_
_entity_poly.entity_id
_entity_poly.type
_entity_poly.pdbx_seq_one_letter_code
_entity_poly.pdbx_strand_id
1 'polypeptide(L)' 'MDRAIGWARELDARGIRLETQSNNVAACRFYKRYGFELGGYDKYLYAALEQRREAALFWYLFLTAVEV' A
#
# COMPACT_ATOMS: atom_id res chain seq x y z
N MET A 1 -6.47 2.87 -9.53
CA MET A 1 -5.73 3.57 -8.45
C MET A 1 -6.01 5.06 -8.50
N ASP A 2 -6.09 5.67 -9.69
CA ASP A 2 -6.29 7.12 -9.85
C ASP A 2 -7.57 7.65 -9.16
N ARG A 3 -8.69 6.91 -9.23
CA ARG A 3 -9.91 7.27 -8.50
C ARG A 3 -9.70 7.34 -6.98
N ALA A 4 -8.93 6.42 -6.40
CA ALA A 4 -8.65 6.43 -4.97
C ALA A 4 -7.77 7.63 -4.57
N ILE A 5 -6.88 8.07 -5.45
CA ILE A 5 -6.07 9.29 -5.25
C ILE A 5 -6.90 10.55 -5.39
N GLY A 6 -7.79 10.61 -6.38
CA GLY A 6 -8.75 11.71 -6.51
C GLY A 6 -9.54 11.88 -5.22
N TRP A 7 -10.12 10.79 -4.73
CA TRP A 7 -10.86 10.79 -3.46
C TRP A 7 -9.99 11.13 -2.25
N ALA A 8 -8.77 10.60 -2.16
CA ALA A 8 -7.84 10.95 -1.08
C ALA A 8 -7.49 12.45 -1.07
N ARG A 9 -7.34 13.07 -2.26
CA ARG A 9 -7.13 14.52 -2.39
C ARG A 9 -8.36 15.33 -2.00
N GLU A 10 -9.56 14.88 -2.37
CA GLU A 10 -10.82 15.49 -1.92
C GLU A 10 -10.95 15.51 -0.39
N LEU A 11 -10.36 14.53 0.29
CA LEU A 11 -10.31 14.44 1.75
C LEU A 11 -9.12 15.16 2.40
N ASP A 12 -8.31 15.90 1.63
CA ASP A 12 -7.03 16.50 2.08
C ASP A 12 -6.10 15.48 2.78
N ALA A 13 -6.14 14.22 2.35
CA ALA A 13 -5.30 13.18 2.90
C ALA A 13 -3.84 13.38 2.46
N ARG A 14 -2.89 13.17 3.39
CA ARG A 14 -1.44 13.26 3.12
C ARG A 14 -0.87 12.07 2.35
N GLY A 15 -1.65 11.02 2.17
CA GLY A 15 -1.19 9.80 1.52
C GLY A 15 -2.20 8.67 1.55
N ILE A 16 -1.85 7.59 0.86
CA ILE A 16 -2.59 6.33 0.84
C ILE A 16 -1.68 5.24 1.37
N ARG A 17 -2.22 4.42 2.28
CA ARG A 17 -1.57 3.18 2.71
C ARG A 17 -2.40 1.98 2.25
N LEU A 18 -1.72 0.92 1.86
CA LEU A 18 -2.33 -0.39 1.65
C LEU A 18 -1.45 -1.51 2.20
N GLU A 19 -2.07 -2.67 2.36
CA GLU A 19 -1.41 -3.92 2.70
C GLU A 19 -1.58 -4.92 1.55
N THR A 20 -0.58 -5.78 1.34
CA THR A 20 -0.69 -6.98 0.48
C THR A 20 0.18 -8.10 1.03
N GLN A 21 -0.19 -9.35 0.75
CA GLN A 21 0.63 -10.53 1.08
C GLN A 21 1.88 -10.62 0.20
N SER A 22 2.95 -11.21 0.74
CA SER A 22 4.24 -11.41 0.05
C SER A 22 4.15 -12.22 -1.24
N ASN A 23 3.22 -13.18 -1.33
CA ASN A 23 3.01 -13.98 -2.54
C ASN A 23 2.33 -13.21 -3.68
N ASN A 24 1.69 -12.06 -3.42
CA ASN A 24 1.03 -11.27 -4.47
C ASN A 24 2.05 -10.36 -5.18
N VAL A 25 3.01 -10.99 -5.86
CA VAL A 25 4.11 -10.32 -6.57
C VAL A 25 3.59 -9.40 -7.67
N ALA A 26 2.48 -9.76 -8.32
CA ALA A 26 1.86 -8.94 -9.35
C ALA A 26 1.38 -7.60 -8.77
N ALA A 27 0.69 -7.61 -7.63
CA ALA A 27 0.27 -6.40 -6.94
C ALA A 27 1.47 -5.59 -6.43
N CYS A 28 2.47 -6.23 -5.83
CA CYS A 28 3.70 -5.56 -5.38
C CYS A 28 4.40 -4.79 -6.53
N ARG A 29 4.52 -5.42 -7.69
CA ARG A 29 5.09 -4.77 -8.89
C ARG A 29 4.21 -3.64 -9.40
N PHE A 30 2.88 -3.80 -9.32
CA PHE A 30 1.94 -2.74 -9.66
C PHE A 30 2.12 -1.53 -8.74
N TYR A 31 2.12 -1.71 -7.41
CA TYR A 31 2.29 -0.61 -6.44
C TYR A 31 3.62 0.11 -6.63
N LYS A 32 4.73 -0.65 -6.76
CA LYS A 32 6.05 -0.08 -7.04
C LYS A 32 6.07 0.76 -8.32
N ARG A 33 5.49 0.26 -9.42
CA ARG A 33 5.42 1.03 -10.68
C ARG A 33 4.54 2.26 -10.58
N TYR A 34 3.50 2.20 -9.75
CA TYR A 34 2.58 3.30 -9.55
C TYR A 34 3.19 4.44 -8.71
N GLY A 35 4.24 4.15 -7.93
CA GLY A 35 4.94 5.14 -7.10
C GLY A 35 4.76 4.94 -5.60
N PHE A 36 4.17 3.81 -5.17
CA PHE A 36 4.17 3.45 -3.76
C PHE A 36 5.57 2.99 -3.31
N GLU A 37 5.91 3.35 -2.08
CA GLU A 37 7.10 2.93 -1.36
C GLU A 37 6.76 1.77 -0.42
N LEU A 38 7.60 0.73 -0.38
CA LEU A 38 7.49 -0.32 0.63
C LEU A 38 8.03 0.22 1.96
N GLY A 39 7.15 0.56 2.88
CA GLY A 39 7.52 1.21 4.16
C GLY A 39 7.73 0.23 5.32
N GLY A 40 7.27 -1.00 5.19
CA GLY A 40 7.44 -2.01 6.23
C GLY A 40 6.75 -3.32 5.92
N TYR A 41 6.94 -4.29 6.81
CA TYR A 41 6.27 -5.58 6.74
C TYR A 41 6.00 -6.13 8.14
N ASP A 42 5.01 -7.02 8.23
CA ASP A 42 4.72 -7.82 9.41
C ASP A 42 4.73 -9.30 9.03
N LYS A 43 5.70 -10.04 9.59
CA LYS A 43 5.86 -11.47 9.35
C LYS A 43 4.79 -12.32 10.05
N TYR A 44 4.17 -11.79 11.11
CA TYR A 44 3.28 -12.55 11.98
C TYR A 44 1.81 -12.16 11.85
N LEU A 45 1.47 -11.14 11.05
CA LEU A 45 0.07 -10.73 10.84
C LEU A 45 -0.84 -11.92 10.49
N TYR A 46 -0.33 -12.86 9.68
CA TYR A 46 -1.06 -14.02 9.22
C TYR A 46 -0.78 -15.31 10.01
N ALA A 47 -0.01 -15.26 11.10
CA ALA A 47 0.51 -16.46 11.77
C ALA A 47 -0.58 -17.43 12.27
N ALA A 48 -1.77 -16.91 12.59
CA ALA A 48 -2.92 -17.69 13.04
C ALA A 48 -3.93 -18.01 11.93
N LEU A 49 -3.63 -17.69 10.66
CA LEU A 49 -4.51 -17.89 9.50
C LEU A 49 -3.91 -18.90 8.52
N GLU A 50 -4.68 -19.26 7.48
CA GLU A 50 -4.22 -20.18 6.42
C GLU A 50 -3.00 -19.65 5.68
N GLN A 51 -2.90 -18.32 5.53
CA GLN A 51 -1.81 -17.62 4.86
C GLN A 51 -0.58 -17.41 5.75
N ARG A 52 -0.44 -18.17 6.85
CA ARG A 52 0.69 -18.13 7.81
C ARG A 52 2.10 -18.22 7.24
N ARG A 53 2.26 -18.56 5.96
CA ARG A 53 3.56 -18.57 5.27
C ARG A 53 3.90 -17.21 4.64
N GLU A 54 2.93 -16.31 4.56
CA GLU A 54 3.06 -15.00 3.94
C GLU A 54 3.34 -13.93 4.98
N ALA A 55 4.15 -12.94 4.61
CA ALA A 55 4.28 -11.69 5.33
C ALA A 55 3.31 -10.66 4.75
N ALA A 56 2.76 -9.81 5.61
CA ALA A 56 2.04 -8.61 5.20
C ALA A 56 3.04 -7.52 4.80
N LEU A 57 2.87 -6.94 3.63
CA LEU A 57 3.71 -5.85 3.11
C LEU A 57 2.90 -4.55 3.10
N PHE A 58 3.40 -3.52 3.77
CA PHE A 58 2.73 -2.23 3.85
C PHE A 58 3.36 -1.23 2.88
N TRP A 59 2.54 -0.75 1.95
CA TRP A 59 2.92 0.17 0.88
C TRP A 59 2.30 1.55 1.12
N TYR A 60 3.07 2.60 0.82
CA TYR A 60 2.71 3.99 1.09
C TYR A 60 2.89 4.85 -0.16
N LEU A 61 1.87 5.62 -0.50
CA LEU A 61 1.95 6.67 -1.53
C LEU A 61 1.70 8.01 -0.84
N PHE A 62 2.72 8.84 -0.72
CA PHE A 62 2.57 10.19 -0.18
C PHE A 62 2.01 11.11 -1.26
N LEU A 63 0.99 11.88 -0.89
CA LEU A 63 0.39 12.88 -1.77
C LEU A 63 1.02 14.23 -1.41
N THR A 64 1.69 14.86 -2.37
CA THR A 64 2.17 16.24 -2.20
C THR A 64 0.98 17.17 -2.04
N ALA A 65 1.12 18.21 -1.21
CA ALA A 65 0.16 19.30 -1.18
C ALA A 65 0.01 19.85 -2.60
N VAL A 66 -1.22 20.13 -3.01
CA VAL A 66 -1.46 20.97 -4.18
C VAL A 66 -1.05 22.38 -3.74
N GLU A 67 -0.03 22.95 -4.38
CA GLU A 67 0.24 24.38 -4.24
C GLU A 67 -1.02 25.11 -4.75
N VAL A 68 -1.68 25.83 -3.84
CA VAL A 68 -2.88 26.64 -4.13
C VAL A 68 -2.46 28.00 -4.65
#